data_AF-A0A7K0EHI2-F1
#
_entry.id   AF-A0A7K0EHI2-F1
#
_cell.length_a   1.000
_cell.length_b   1.000
_cell.length_c   1.000
_cell.angle_alpha   90.00
_cell.angle_beta   90.00
_cell.angle_gamma   90.00
#
_symmetry.space_group_name_H-M   'P 1'
#
loop_
_entity.id
_entity.type
_entity.pdbx_description
1 polymer ?
#
loop_
_entity_poly.entity_id
_entity_poly.type
_entity_poly.pdbx_seq_one_letter_code
_entity_poly.pdbx_strand_id
1 'polypeptide(L)'
;MEDSVTHPWLTKYPIKRDSTNLILGTHPPMPYKAELKFYYGNKYNFWKLLKVVFPQEQLFTNNKPNLALIQQFLKNHKFSITDIVYKTNGQKFSTDDEMIWTSLNPFLKGWLEKSSIENIYITSFSGKNGTLSLFKKWIKQYYGKNIRIPPTSSWREKAIFNFNLGDKEYRLIKLYSPSARAKTGISNSIPYIEWLNDNPNGNADQFRIFWYTKYLNYDLESQSIVKLDLFSKNDINTILNPSSNFKVIQEVNIKVNNEIIALKEIKNISNSIKVFNVYGDILNIKVKPFLRKIIIQEQLKISLNTNSWPKTTNQLGTEIIKALKKHQRNNLTQSENLLNYSQDDTTRA
;
A
#
# COMPACT_ATOMS: atom_id res chain seq x y z
N MET A 1 -9.64 46.53 3.66
CA MET A 1 -9.01 45.33 3.06
C MET A 1 -9.20 44.23 4.08
N GLU A 2 -9.83 43.10 3.73
CA GLU A 2 -9.87 41.95 4.65
C GLU A 2 -8.44 41.49 4.94
N ASP A 3 -8.11 41.26 6.22
CA ASP A 3 -6.79 40.79 6.63
C ASP A 3 -6.55 39.39 6.05
N SER A 4 -5.68 39.30 5.05
CA SER A 4 -5.26 38.00 4.51
C SER A 4 -4.33 37.31 5.50
N VAL A 5 -4.67 36.09 5.91
CA VAL A 5 -3.84 35.26 6.78
C VAL A 5 -2.94 34.36 5.93
N THR A 6 -1.65 34.34 6.26
CA THR A 6 -0.66 33.50 5.58
C THR A 6 -0.51 32.15 6.28
N HIS A 7 -0.33 31.09 5.50
CA HIS A 7 -0.11 29.74 6.00
C HIS A 7 1.17 29.64 6.85
N PRO A 8 1.12 29.14 8.10
CA PRO A 8 2.22 29.25 9.06
C PRO A 8 3.39 28.26 8.85
N TRP A 9 3.18 27.19 8.07
CA TRP A 9 4.15 26.09 7.99
C TRP A 9 4.83 25.89 6.63
N LEU A 10 4.35 26.51 5.54
CA LEU A 10 4.85 26.21 4.19
C LEU A 10 6.35 26.49 4.05
N THR A 11 6.80 27.67 4.47
CA THR A 11 8.22 28.05 4.39
C THR A 11 9.07 27.40 5.48
N LYS A 12 8.46 27.05 6.62
CA LYS A 12 9.15 26.40 7.75
C LYS A 12 9.49 24.94 7.47
N TYR A 13 8.66 24.25 6.70
CA TYR A 13 8.84 22.84 6.36
C TYR A 13 8.65 22.63 4.85
N PRO A 14 9.65 23.01 4.03
CA PRO A 14 9.61 22.79 2.59
C PRO A 14 9.69 21.30 2.26
N ILE A 15 9.24 20.94 1.06
CA ILE A 15 9.45 19.59 0.52
C ILE A 15 10.96 19.32 0.39
N LYS A 16 11.41 18.18 0.90
CA LYS A 16 12.82 17.78 0.83
C LYS A 16 13.14 17.20 -0.55
N ARG A 17 14.37 17.42 -1.02
CA ARG A 17 14.81 16.98 -2.36
C ARG A 17 14.82 15.47 -2.53
N ASP A 18 15.11 14.73 -1.45
CA ASP A 18 15.19 13.27 -1.41
C ASP A 18 13.84 12.58 -1.13
N SER A 19 12.77 13.34 -0.92
CA SER A 19 11.43 12.75 -0.77
C SER A 19 10.96 12.19 -2.10
N THR A 20 10.40 10.98 -2.07
CA THR A 20 9.72 10.33 -3.20
C THR A 20 8.20 10.37 -3.07
N ASN A 21 7.71 10.66 -1.86
CA ASN A 21 6.31 10.68 -1.51
C ASN A 21 5.87 12.07 -0.99
N LEU A 22 4.78 12.62 -1.50
CA LEU A 22 4.21 13.90 -1.07
C LEU A 22 2.78 13.70 -0.58
N ILE A 23 2.52 13.99 0.69
CA ILE A 23 1.15 14.16 1.19
C ILE A 23 0.74 15.61 0.97
N LEU A 24 -0.29 15.83 0.17
CA LEU A 24 -0.83 17.14 -0.14
C LEU A 24 -2.18 17.33 0.54
N GLY A 25 -2.26 18.34 1.40
CA GLY A 25 -3.48 18.80 2.05
C GLY A 25 -4.02 20.11 1.46
N THR A 26 -5.13 20.57 2.03
CA THR A 26 -5.80 21.80 1.62
C THR A 26 -5.18 23.01 2.33
N HIS A 27 -5.48 23.15 3.62
CA HIS A 27 -5.01 24.18 4.53
C HIS A 27 -5.38 23.78 5.98
N PRO A 28 -4.61 24.16 7.01
CA PRO A 28 -5.02 24.02 8.39
C PRO A 28 -6.29 24.80 8.75
N PRO A 29 -7.13 24.26 9.63
CA PRO A 29 -8.25 25.02 10.19
C PRO A 29 -7.75 26.18 11.06
N MET A 30 -8.52 27.27 11.06
CA MET A 30 -8.21 28.49 11.80
C MET A 30 -9.21 28.76 12.94
N PRO A 31 -8.76 29.35 14.06
CA PRO A 31 -7.38 29.76 14.35
C PRO A 31 -6.45 28.56 14.67
N TYR A 32 -5.14 28.72 14.48
CA TYR A 32 -4.12 27.67 14.67
C TYR A 32 -3.84 27.32 16.14
N LYS A 33 -4.83 26.72 16.80
CA LYS A 33 -4.82 26.40 18.25
C LYS A 33 -4.19 25.06 18.61
N ALA A 34 -3.83 24.25 17.62
CA ALA A 34 -3.20 22.95 17.87
C ALA A 34 -1.86 23.10 18.62
N GLU A 35 -1.56 22.17 19.55
CA GLU A 35 -0.26 22.15 20.23
C GLU A 35 0.84 21.73 19.26
N LEU A 36 0.57 20.74 18.40
CA LEU A 36 1.48 20.38 17.31
C LEU A 36 1.53 21.52 16.27
N LYS A 37 2.61 22.29 16.28
CA LYS A 37 2.89 23.36 15.30
C LYS A 37 3.47 22.81 13.99
N PHE A 38 2.67 21.95 13.36
CA PHE A 38 2.98 21.25 12.11
C PHE A 38 1.68 20.86 11.37
N TYR A 39 1.82 20.38 10.14
CA TYR A 39 0.69 19.90 9.33
C TYR A 39 -0.15 18.86 10.09
N TYR A 40 -1.47 18.92 9.86
CA TYR A 40 -2.47 18.08 10.54
C TYR A 40 -2.39 18.09 12.08
N GLY A 41 -1.97 19.22 12.67
CA GLY A 41 -1.92 19.38 14.12
C GLY A 41 -3.30 19.41 14.81
N ASN A 42 -4.38 19.76 14.10
CA ASN A 42 -5.70 19.82 14.74
C ASN A 42 -6.25 18.42 15.06
N LYS A 43 -6.60 18.16 16.34
CA LYS A 43 -7.14 16.89 16.88
C LYS A 43 -6.28 15.63 16.62
N TYR A 44 -5.15 15.78 15.94
CA TYR A 44 -4.19 14.73 15.59
C TYR A 44 -4.77 13.56 14.78
N ASN A 45 -5.92 13.71 14.11
CA ASN A 45 -6.61 12.58 13.47
C ASN A 45 -5.74 11.88 12.40
N PHE A 46 -5.03 12.66 11.59
CA PHE A 46 -4.10 12.12 10.59
C PHE A 46 -2.96 11.34 11.26
N TRP A 47 -2.33 11.92 12.29
CA TRP A 47 -1.23 11.26 13.01
C TRP A 47 -1.70 10.02 13.79
N LYS A 48 -2.90 10.04 14.36
CA LYS A 48 -3.52 8.85 14.99
C LYS A 48 -3.78 7.74 13.98
N LEU A 49 -4.24 8.10 12.79
CA LEU A 49 -4.41 7.15 11.69
C LEU A 49 -3.07 6.54 11.28
N LEU A 50 -2.03 7.38 11.08
CA LEU A 50 -0.69 6.88 10.74
C LEU A 50 -0.08 6.00 11.82
N LYS A 51 -0.34 6.26 13.11
CA LYS A 51 0.10 5.38 14.21
C LYS A 51 -0.46 3.96 14.05
N VAL A 52 -1.67 3.81 13.53
CA VAL A 52 -2.28 2.49 13.29
C VAL A 52 -1.75 1.86 12.00
N VAL A 53 -1.53 2.66 10.96
CA VAL A 53 -1.02 2.20 9.66
C VAL A 53 0.45 1.78 9.73
N PHE A 54 1.22 2.43 10.61
CA PHE A 54 2.65 2.18 10.85
C PHE A 54 2.89 1.88 12.33
N PRO A 55 2.46 0.71 12.84
CA PRO A 55 2.52 0.40 14.27
C PRO A 55 3.95 0.32 14.83
N GLN A 56 4.95 0.09 13.96
CA GLN A 56 6.37 0.09 14.32
C GLN A 56 6.96 1.49 14.51
N GLU A 57 6.29 2.54 14.05
CA GLU A 57 6.78 3.91 14.09
C GLU A 57 6.33 4.61 15.37
N GLN A 58 7.28 5.19 16.09
CA GLN A 58 6.98 5.88 17.35
C GLN A 58 6.53 7.32 17.09
N LEU A 59 5.31 7.55 16.59
CA LEU A 59 4.86 8.91 16.24
C LEU A 59 4.45 9.78 17.46
N PHE A 60 4.35 9.19 18.65
CA PHE A 60 3.75 9.81 19.84
C PHE A 60 4.63 9.66 21.08
N THR A 61 4.59 10.65 21.96
CA THR A 61 5.12 10.60 23.33
C THR A 61 4.01 11.03 24.28
N ASN A 62 3.74 10.27 25.35
CA ASN A 62 2.68 10.58 26.33
C ASN A 62 1.33 10.90 25.68
N ASN A 63 0.91 10.07 24.71
CA ASN A 63 -0.33 10.22 23.94
C ASN A 63 -0.47 11.50 23.09
N LYS A 64 0.61 12.28 22.91
CA LYS A 64 0.65 13.44 22.02
C LYS A 64 1.62 13.20 20.85
N PRO A 65 1.32 13.64 19.62
CA PRO A 65 2.28 13.51 18.52
C PRO A 65 3.53 14.32 18.82
N ASN A 66 4.68 13.72 18.56
CA ASN A 66 5.98 14.35 18.78
C ASN A 66 6.56 14.81 17.44
N LEU A 67 6.82 16.11 17.30
CA LEU A 67 7.32 16.68 16.04
C LEU A 67 8.65 16.06 15.59
N ALA A 68 9.57 15.79 16.51
CA ALA A 68 10.86 15.20 16.17
C ALA A 68 10.69 13.79 15.61
N LEU A 69 9.85 12.98 16.25
CA LEU A 69 9.56 11.62 15.80
C LEU A 69 8.79 11.60 14.47
N ILE A 70 7.85 12.54 14.29
CA ILE A 70 7.18 12.76 13.00
C ILE A 70 8.20 13.08 11.90
N GLN A 71 9.11 14.02 12.14
CA GLN A 71 10.12 14.39 11.16
C GLN A 71 11.07 13.24 10.83
N GLN A 72 11.39 12.40 11.81
CA GLN A 72 12.16 11.17 11.62
C GLN A 72 11.40 10.16 10.77
N PHE A 73 10.13 9.90 11.09
CA PHE A 73 9.24 9.06 10.27
C PHE A 73 9.20 9.54 8.82
N LEU A 74 8.95 10.83 8.60
CA LEU A 74 8.90 11.42 7.27
C LEU A 74 10.23 11.23 6.51
N LYS A 75 11.37 11.39 7.20
CA LYS A 75 12.69 11.12 6.62
C LYS A 75 12.85 9.64 6.25
N ASN A 76 12.57 8.73 7.18
CA ASN A 76 12.77 7.28 7.00
C ASN A 76 11.94 6.73 5.83
N HIS A 77 10.73 7.24 5.66
CA HIS A 77 9.79 6.81 4.63
C HIS A 77 9.79 7.73 3.38
N LYS A 78 10.76 8.65 3.28
CA LYS A 78 10.91 9.61 2.18
C LYS A 78 9.61 10.39 1.87
N PHE A 79 8.84 10.71 2.90
CA PHE A 79 7.66 11.56 2.82
C PHE A 79 8.02 13.03 3.04
N SER A 80 7.37 13.89 2.26
CA SER A 80 7.16 15.30 2.59
C SER A 80 5.67 15.57 2.74
N ILE A 81 5.32 16.61 3.50
CA ILE A 81 3.93 17.09 3.66
C ILE A 81 3.89 18.57 3.31
N THR A 82 2.85 18.98 2.59
CA THR A 82 2.55 20.39 2.33
C THR A 82 1.05 20.59 2.15
N ASP A 83 0.62 21.85 2.15
CA ASP A 83 -0.72 22.27 1.79
C ASP A 83 -0.74 23.07 0.48
N ILE A 84 -1.89 23.07 -0.20
CA ILE A 84 -2.06 23.72 -1.52
C ILE A 84 -2.45 25.20 -1.43
N VAL A 85 -3.05 25.65 -0.32
CA VAL A 85 -3.42 27.05 -0.11
C VAL A 85 -2.34 27.79 0.68
N TYR A 86 -1.97 28.97 0.21
CA TYR A 86 -0.98 29.84 0.86
C TYR A 86 -1.60 30.96 1.68
N LYS A 87 -2.67 31.58 1.17
CA LYS A 87 -3.37 32.68 1.85
C LYS A 87 -4.87 32.48 1.84
N THR A 88 -5.50 32.89 2.94
CA THR A 88 -6.94 32.88 3.14
C THR A 88 -7.43 34.24 3.64
N ASN A 89 -8.69 34.57 3.38
CA ASN A 89 -9.40 35.68 4.02
C ASN A 89 -10.17 35.20 5.24
N GLY A 90 -10.33 36.09 6.21
CA GLY A 90 -10.99 35.81 7.47
C GLY A 90 -10.08 35.08 8.44
N GLN A 91 -10.45 35.10 9.73
CA GLN A 91 -9.62 34.58 10.82
C GLN A 91 -10.11 33.23 11.37
N LYS A 92 -11.21 32.68 10.84
CA LYS A 92 -11.85 31.48 11.39
C LYS A 92 -12.53 30.64 10.31
N PHE A 93 -12.11 29.38 10.22
CA PHE A 93 -12.83 28.33 9.51
C PHE A 93 -12.39 26.97 10.06
N SER A 94 -13.30 26.00 10.04
CA SER A 94 -13.08 24.66 10.55
C SER A 94 -13.04 23.58 9.47
N THR A 95 -13.54 23.92 8.27
CA THR A 95 -13.66 23.02 7.13
C THR A 95 -13.19 23.68 5.83
N ASP A 96 -12.85 22.87 4.82
CA ASP A 96 -12.45 23.34 3.49
C ASP A 96 -13.57 24.16 2.81
N ASP A 97 -14.84 23.82 3.05
CA ASP A 97 -15.99 24.50 2.45
C ASP A 97 -16.17 25.93 2.99
N GLU A 98 -15.84 26.16 4.26
CA GLU A 98 -15.85 27.48 4.92
C GLU A 98 -14.66 28.36 4.49
N MET A 99 -13.62 27.78 3.89
CA MET A 99 -12.39 28.49 3.57
C MET A 99 -12.55 29.43 2.37
N ILE A 100 -12.22 30.70 2.56
CA ILE A 100 -12.06 31.68 1.49
C ILE A 100 -10.57 31.82 1.20
N TRP A 101 -10.06 31.16 0.16
CA TRP A 101 -8.65 31.25 -0.22
C TRP A 101 -8.41 32.39 -1.22
N THR A 102 -7.25 33.03 -1.12
CA THR A 102 -6.83 34.13 -2.02
C THR A 102 -5.60 33.81 -2.83
N SER A 103 -4.75 32.87 -2.38
CA SER A 103 -3.63 32.40 -3.18
C SER A 103 -3.29 30.94 -2.92
N LEU A 104 -2.84 30.26 -3.97
CA LEU A 104 -2.31 28.91 -3.92
C LEU A 104 -0.81 28.92 -3.64
N ASN A 105 -0.26 27.80 -3.18
CA ASN A 105 1.12 27.63 -2.78
C ASN A 105 2.11 27.96 -3.92
N PRO A 106 2.85 29.08 -3.85
CA PRO A 106 3.73 29.50 -4.92
C PRO A 106 5.05 28.72 -4.94
N PHE A 107 5.40 28.04 -3.85
CA PHE A 107 6.66 27.33 -3.71
C PHE A 107 6.60 25.92 -4.29
N LEU A 108 5.40 25.34 -4.38
CA LEU A 108 5.19 23.94 -4.77
C LEU A 108 5.81 23.60 -6.14
N LYS A 109 5.87 24.55 -7.08
CA LYS A 109 6.43 24.31 -8.43
C LYS A 109 7.92 24.00 -8.32
N GLY A 110 8.65 24.95 -7.75
CA GLY A 110 10.10 24.81 -7.56
C GLY A 110 10.46 23.65 -6.62
N TRP A 111 9.60 23.31 -5.67
CA TRP A 111 9.78 22.14 -4.82
C TRP A 111 9.60 20.81 -5.58
N LEU A 112 8.56 20.68 -6.41
CA LEU A 112 8.34 19.49 -7.23
C LEU A 112 9.46 19.29 -8.26
N GLU A 113 9.92 20.37 -8.90
CA GLU A 113 11.01 20.35 -9.89
C GLU A 113 12.36 19.95 -9.27
N LYS A 114 12.61 20.29 -8.00
CA LYS A 114 13.88 20.01 -7.30
C LYS A 114 13.87 18.76 -6.45
N SER A 115 12.76 18.02 -6.42
CA SER A 115 12.59 16.84 -5.57
C SER A 115 12.47 15.55 -6.37
N SER A 116 12.67 14.45 -5.68
CA SER A 116 12.51 13.09 -6.21
C SER A 116 11.07 12.60 -6.12
N ILE A 117 10.10 13.50 -5.91
CA ILE A 117 8.69 13.13 -5.70
C ILE A 117 8.16 12.41 -6.94
N GLU A 118 7.66 11.19 -6.75
CA GLU A 118 6.99 10.38 -7.76
C GLU A 118 5.51 10.24 -7.39
N ASN A 119 5.20 10.18 -6.10
CA ASN A 119 3.85 9.96 -5.57
C ASN A 119 3.31 11.22 -4.92
N ILE A 120 2.11 11.64 -5.33
CA ILE A 120 1.37 12.74 -4.71
C ILE A 120 0.06 12.18 -4.15
N TYR A 121 0.00 12.05 -2.84
CA TYR A 121 -1.17 11.61 -2.09
C TYR A 121 -2.07 12.80 -1.82
N ILE A 122 -3.20 12.86 -2.51
CA ILE A 122 -4.20 13.91 -2.33
C ILE A 122 -5.13 13.49 -1.17
N THR A 123 -5.40 14.37 -0.22
CA THR A 123 -6.16 14.00 1.01
C THR A 123 -7.62 14.45 1.03
N SER A 124 -8.08 15.21 0.04
CA SER A 124 -9.51 15.46 -0.20
C SER A 124 -9.85 15.60 -1.69
N PHE A 125 -10.96 14.98 -2.10
CA PHE A 125 -11.37 14.83 -3.51
C PHE A 125 -12.72 15.48 -3.84
N SER A 126 -13.49 15.81 -2.80
CA SER A 126 -14.80 16.42 -2.89
C SER A 126 -14.73 17.91 -2.56
N GLY A 127 -15.69 18.67 -3.06
CA GLY A 127 -15.85 20.09 -2.73
C GLY A 127 -15.03 21.03 -3.62
N LYS A 128 -15.53 22.27 -3.76
CA LYS A 128 -14.89 23.33 -4.57
C LYS A 128 -13.49 23.69 -4.06
N ASN A 129 -13.31 23.59 -2.75
CA ASN A 129 -12.08 23.93 -2.03
C ASN A 129 -11.29 22.68 -1.58
N GLY A 130 -11.70 21.47 -1.98
CA GLY A 130 -10.93 20.27 -1.70
C GLY A 130 -9.58 20.28 -2.42
N THR A 131 -8.62 19.53 -1.88
CA THR A 131 -7.24 19.50 -2.36
C THR A 131 -7.16 19.19 -3.85
N LEU A 132 -7.89 18.19 -4.37
CA LEU A 132 -7.87 17.87 -5.81
C LEU A 132 -8.33 19.06 -6.67
N SER A 133 -9.42 19.72 -6.28
CA SER A 133 -9.98 20.85 -7.02
C SER A 133 -8.98 22.01 -7.07
N LEU A 134 -8.36 22.33 -5.94
CA LEU A 134 -7.36 23.38 -5.85
C LEU A 134 -6.05 22.99 -6.55
N PHE A 135 -5.65 21.74 -6.50
CA PHE A 135 -4.47 21.24 -7.21
C PHE A 135 -4.64 21.34 -8.74
N LYS A 136 -5.84 21.06 -9.27
CA LYS A 136 -6.17 21.30 -10.68
C LYS A 136 -6.03 22.78 -11.07
N LYS A 137 -6.50 23.70 -10.21
CA LYS A 137 -6.33 25.15 -10.41
C LYS A 137 -4.87 25.55 -10.35
N TRP A 138 -4.12 24.98 -9.40
CA TRP A 138 -2.70 25.20 -9.24
C TRP A 138 -1.91 24.77 -10.49
N ILE A 139 -2.17 23.57 -11.01
CA ILE A 139 -1.55 23.10 -12.27
C ILE A 139 -1.84 24.08 -13.40
N LYS A 140 -3.10 24.48 -13.57
CA LYS A 140 -3.49 25.44 -14.61
C LYS A 140 -2.76 26.78 -14.47
N GLN A 141 -2.55 27.24 -13.23
CA GLN A 141 -1.87 28.50 -12.93
C GLN A 141 -0.37 28.43 -13.22
N TYR A 142 0.30 27.33 -12.88
CA TYR A 142 1.76 27.23 -12.89
C TYR A 142 2.36 26.52 -14.10
N TYR A 143 1.57 25.71 -14.81
CA TYR A 143 1.99 24.96 -15.99
C TYR A 143 1.06 25.12 -17.20
N GLY A 144 -0.05 25.86 -17.07
CA GLY A 144 -0.99 26.12 -18.16
C GLY A 144 -2.07 25.05 -18.34
N LYS A 145 -2.90 25.21 -19.39
CA LYS A 145 -4.13 24.43 -19.61
C LYS A 145 -3.91 23.03 -20.22
N ASN A 146 -2.70 22.71 -20.65
CA ASN A 146 -2.43 21.51 -21.44
C ASN A 146 -2.28 20.23 -20.58
N ILE A 147 -2.04 20.38 -19.27
CA ILE A 147 -1.98 19.24 -18.37
C ILE A 147 -3.38 18.88 -17.90
N ARG A 148 -3.83 17.68 -18.27
CA ARG A 148 -5.15 17.16 -17.93
C ARG A 148 -5.06 16.21 -16.75
N ILE A 149 -5.53 16.67 -15.60
CA ILE A 149 -5.89 15.77 -14.49
C ILE A 149 -7.28 15.18 -14.76
N PRO A 150 -7.49 13.87 -14.53
CA PRO A 150 -8.79 13.23 -14.71
C PRO A 150 -9.94 13.98 -14.02
N PRO A 151 -11.12 14.06 -14.65
CA PRO A 151 -12.30 14.67 -14.04
C PRO A 151 -12.65 13.94 -12.74
N THR A 152 -13.29 14.64 -11.80
CA THR A 152 -13.58 14.09 -10.46
C THR A 152 -14.41 12.80 -10.51
N SER A 153 -15.23 12.60 -11.55
CA SER A 153 -15.98 11.36 -11.79
C SER A 153 -15.09 10.14 -11.94
N SER A 154 -13.92 10.25 -12.58
CA SER A 154 -12.98 9.13 -12.76
C SER A 154 -12.44 8.61 -11.41
N TRP A 155 -12.44 9.43 -10.37
CA TRP A 155 -11.93 9.09 -9.03
C TRP A 155 -12.94 8.31 -8.18
N ARG A 156 -14.13 8.00 -8.71
CA ARG A 156 -15.14 7.22 -7.97
C ARG A 156 -14.66 5.80 -7.68
N GLU A 157 -14.08 5.16 -8.68
CA GLU A 157 -13.64 3.75 -8.62
C GLU A 157 -12.11 3.64 -8.54
N LYS A 158 -11.39 4.49 -9.28
CA LYS A 158 -9.93 4.41 -9.37
C LYS A 158 -9.25 5.28 -8.31
N ALA A 159 -8.22 4.70 -7.68
CA ALA A 159 -7.43 5.39 -6.65
C ALA A 159 -6.14 6.01 -7.18
N ILE A 160 -5.57 5.50 -8.27
CA ILE A 160 -4.26 5.92 -8.79
C ILE A 160 -4.41 6.42 -10.21
N PHE A 161 -3.80 7.58 -10.50
CA PHE A 161 -3.72 8.14 -11.84
C PHE A 161 -2.32 8.66 -12.11
N ASN A 162 -1.79 8.35 -13.28
CA ASN A 162 -0.53 8.91 -13.72
C ASN A 162 -0.78 10.16 -14.54
N PHE A 163 0.11 11.13 -14.42
CA PHE A 163 0.11 12.33 -15.25
C PHE A 163 1.52 12.92 -15.33
N ASN A 164 1.80 13.66 -16.40
CA ASN A 164 3.09 14.30 -16.60
C ASN A 164 3.01 15.79 -16.24
N LEU A 165 4.04 16.29 -15.53
CA LEU A 165 4.33 17.72 -15.39
C LEU A 165 5.68 17.99 -16.03
N GLY A 166 5.68 18.56 -17.23
CA GLY A 166 6.87 18.58 -18.08
C GLY A 166 7.30 17.16 -18.42
N ASP A 167 8.59 16.85 -18.23
CA ASP A 167 9.17 15.54 -18.56
C ASP A 167 9.06 14.52 -17.42
N LYS A 168 8.45 14.90 -16.29
CA LYS A 168 8.37 14.05 -15.10
C LYS A 168 6.97 13.47 -14.95
N GLU A 169 6.88 12.15 -14.89
CA GLU A 169 5.66 11.42 -14.55
C GLU A 169 5.44 11.42 -13.03
N TYR A 170 4.19 11.62 -12.63
CA TYR A 170 3.74 11.58 -11.24
C TYR A 170 2.55 10.64 -11.11
N ARG A 171 2.50 9.89 -10.01
CA ARG A 171 1.35 9.12 -9.56
C ARG A 171 0.53 9.96 -8.59
N LEU A 172 -0.68 10.35 -8.96
CA LEU A 172 -1.67 10.89 -8.03
C LEU A 172 -2.42 9.76 -7.37
N ILE A 173 -2.41 9.75 -6.04
CA ILE A 173 -2.96 8.67 -5.23
C ILE A 173 -4.08 9.22 -4.35
N LYS A 174 -5.22 8.54 -4.39
CA LYS A 174 -6.42 8.90 -3.65
C LYS A 174 -6.33 8.51 -2.20
N LEU A 175 -6.39 9.45 -1.25
CA LEU A 175 -6.58 9.14 0.18
C LEU A 175 -7.88 9.72 0.72
N TYR A 176 -8.70 8.90 1.35
CA TYR A 176 -9.89 9.42 2.03
C TYR A 176 -9.49 10.35 3.19
N SER A 177 -10.14 11.52 3.28
CA SER A 177 -9.75 12.54 4.26
C SER A 177 -9.73 11.97 5.68
N PRO A 178 -8.70 12.31 6.50
CA PRO A 178 -8.61 11.92 7.90
C PRO A 178 -9.58 12.71 8.80
N SER A 179 -10.33 13.67 8.25
CA SER A 179 -11.32 14.44 9.00
C SER A 179 -12.52 13.58 9.42
N ALA A 180 -13.05 13.83 10.62
CA ALA A 180 -14.25 13.17 11.11
C ALA A 180 -15.48 13.42 10.21
N ARG A 181 -15.55 14.60 9.58
CA ARG A 181 -16.67 14.98 8.68
C ARG A 181 -16.70 14.17 7.38
N ALA A 182 -15.58 13.54 7.02
CA ALA A 182 -15.48 12.75 5.79
C ALA A 182 -16.16 11.37 5.88
N LYS A 183 -16.58 10.93 7.07
CA LYS A 183 -17.19 9.60 7.29
C LYS A 183 -18.38 9.36 6.37
N THR A 184 -19.30 10.32 6.29
CA THR A 184 -20.49 10.20 5.43
C THR A 184 -20.12 10.05 3.95
N GLY A 185 -19.09 10.77 3.48
CA GLY A 185 -18.62 10.67 2.10
C GLY A 185 -17.92 9.33 1.79
N ILE A 186 -17.25 8.74 2.78
CA ILE A 186 -16.63 7.41 2.65
C ILE A 186 -17.71 6.34 2.50
N SER A 187 -18.75 6.39 3.35
CA SER A 187 -19.80 5.37 3.40
C SER A 187 -20.55 5.19 2.08
N ASN A 188 -20.59 6.22 1.24
CA ASN A 188 -21.27 6.19 -0.06
C ASN A 188 -20.33 5.90 -1.24
N SER A 189 -19.06 5.59 -0.98
CA SER A 189 -18.08 5.38 -2.04
C SER A 189 -18.04 3.93 -2.50
N ILE A 190 -17.94 3.71 -3.82
CA ILE A 190 -17.86 2.36 -4.41
C ILE A 190 -16.77 1.51 -3.73
N PRO A 191 -15.53 1.99 -3.52
CA PRO A 191 -14.49 1.17 -2.90
C PRO A 191 -14.78 0.79 -1.44
N TYR A 192 -15.57 1.59 -0.72
CA TYR A 192 -16.03 1.24 0.63
C TYR A 192 -17.09 0.14 0.59
N ILE A 193 -18.07 0.27 -0.31
CA ILE A 193 -19.13 -0.72 -0.51
C ILE A 193 -18.52 -2.06 -0.94
N GLU A 194 -17.56 -2.05 -1.87
CA GLU A 194 -16.83 -3.25 -2.27
C GLU A 194 -16.03 -3.86 -1.12
N TRP A 195 -15.36 -3.05 -0.31
CA TRP A 195 -14.61 -3.54 0.86
C TRP A 195 -15.50 -4.17 1.92
N LEU A 196 -16.75 -3.68 2.08
CA LEU A 196 -17.72 -4.27 2.99
C LEU A 196 -18.15 -5.69 2.59
N ASN A 197 -18.06 -6.08 1.31
CA ASN A 197 -18.36 -7.45 0.88
C ASN A 197 -17.46 -8.47 1.60
N ASP A 198 -16.18 -8.12 1.80
CA ASP A 198 -15.22 -8.94 2.54
C ASP A 198 -15.20 -8.62 4.05
N ASN A 199 -15.81 -7.51 4.46
CA ASN A 199 -15.77 -6.98 5.82
C ASN A 199 -17.18 -6.52 6.28
N PRO A 200 -18.15 -7.43 6.41
CA PRO A 200 -19.57 -7.06 6.58
C PRO A 200 -19.87 -6.25 7.84
N ASN A 201 -19.06 -6.41 8.90
CA ASN A 201 -19.16 -5.66 10.15
C ASN A 201 -18.21 -4.44 10.19
N GLY A 202 -17.65 -4.08 9.04
CA GLY A 202 -16.68 -3.00 8.90
C GLY A 202 -17.31 -1.61 9.04
N ASN A 203 -16.49 -0.62 9.35
CA ASN A 203 -16.90 0.79 9.39
C ASN A 203 -15.94 1.70 8.62
N ALA A 204 -16.35 2.96 8.41
CA ALA A 204 -15.59 3.95 7.65
C ALA A 204 -14.17 4.22 8.20
N ASP A 205 -13.95 4.10 9.52
CA ASP A 205 -12.61 4.30 10.11
C ASP A 205 -11.71 3.08 9.84
N GLN A 206 -12.23 1.86 9.97
CA GLN A 206 -11.53 0.63 9.60
C GLN A 206 -11.20 0.60 8.11
N PHE A 207 -12.14 0.96 7.26
CA PHE A 207 -11.88 1.11 5.83
C PHE A 207 -10.80 2.15 5.56
N ARG A 208 -10.82 3.29 6.26
CA ARG A 208 -9.76 4.31 6.10
C ARG A 208 -8.39 3.75 6.48
N ILE A 209 -8.28 2.98 7.56
CA ILE A 209 -7.04 2.29 7.95
C ILE A 209 -6.60 1.32 6.85
N PHE A 210 -7.51 0.46 6.37
CA PHE A 210 -7.24 -0.45 5.25
C PHE A 210 -6.73 0.30 4.01
N TRP A 211 -7.42 1.38 3.64
CA TRP A 211 -7.10 2.17 2.47
C TRP A 211 -5.73 2.84 2.58
N TYR A 212 -5.43 3.45 3.73
CA TYR A 212 -4.13 4.07 3.96
C TYR A 212 -3.02 3.03 4.01
N THR A 213 -3.26 1.87 4.63
CA THR A 213 -2.31 0.74 4.61
C THR A 213 -2.01 0.30 3.19
N LYS A 214 -3.06 0.11 2.37
CA LYS A 214 -2.92 -0.30 0.97
C LYS A 214 -2.08 0.68 0.15
N TYR A 215 -2.32 1.98 0.28
CA TYR A 215 -1.72 2.97 -0.62
C TYR A 215 -0.45 3.64 -0.09
N LEU A 216 -0.28 3.78 1.24
CA LEU A 216 0.96 4.33 1.81
C LEU A 216 2.08 3.28 1.93
N ASN A 217 1.73 2.00 2.08
CA ASN A 217 2.71 0.90 2.07
C ASN A 217 2.97 0.31 0.67
N TYR A 218 2.26 0.80 -0.35
CA TYR A 218 2.32 0.27 -1.72
C TYR A 218 3.75 0.21 -2.27
N ASP A 219 4.60 1.18 -1.91
CA ASP A 219 6.00 1.22 -2.36
C ASP A 219 6.99 0.55 -1.39
N LEU A 220 6.60 0.25 -0.15
CA LEU A 220 7.48 -0.45 0.80
C LEU A 220 7.63 -1.93 0.43
N GLU A 221 6.56 -2.55 -0.08
CA GLU A 221 6.60 -3.94 -0.55
C GLU A 221 7.31 -4.06 -1.91
N SER A 222 7.12 -3.12 -2.83
CA SER A 222 7.80 -3.15 -4.14
C SER A 222 9.31 -2.89 -4.01
N GLN A 223 9.75 -2.01 -3.12
CA GLN A 223 11.18 -1.79 -2.84
C GLN A 223 11.84 -3.00 -2.14
N SER A 224 11.06 -3.75 -1.34
CA SER A 224 11.54 -5.00 -0.73
C SER A 224 11.73 -6.10 -1.78
N ILE A 225 10.80 -6.20 -2.73
CA ILE A 225 10.87 -7.15 -3.86
C ILE A 225 12.04 -6.81 -4.78
N VAL A 226 12.23 -5.53 -5.14
CA VAL A 226 13.37 -5.10 -5.96
C VAL A 226 14.71 -5.35 -5.26
N LYS A 227 14.79 -5.19 -3.92
CA LYS A 227 15.99 -5.56 -3.16
C LYS A 227 16.26 -7.06 -3.14
N LEU A 228 15.23 -7.90 -3.14
CA LEU A 228 15.34 -9.36 -3.22
C LEU A 228 15.79 -9.82 -4.60
N ASP A 229 15.30 -9.19 -5.68
CA ASP A 229 15.70 -9.49 -7.06
C ASP A 229 17.12 -9.00 -7.40
N LEU A 230 17.63 -8.00 -6.67
CA LEU A 230 19.00 -7.47 -6.81
C LEU A 230 20.08 -8.37 -6.19
N PHE A 231 19.71 -9.38 -5.40
CA PHE A 231 20.63 -10.46 -5.05
C PHE A 231 20.64 -11.46 -6.21
N SER A 232 21.75 -11.53 -6.94
CA SER A 232 21.89 -12.54 -7.99
C SER A 232 21.85 -13.94 -7.37
N LYS A 233 21.41 -14.95 -8.13
CA LYS A 233 21.48 -16.37 -7.70
C LYS A 233 22.87 -16.78 -7.19
N ASN A 234 23.93 -16.09 -7.62
CA ASN A 234 25.30 -16.35 -7.19
C ASN A 234 25.60 -15.81 -5.78
N ASP A 235 24.96 -14.73 -5.36
CA ASP A 235 25.14 -14.15 -4.02
C ASP A 235 24.51 -15.05 -2.94
N ILE A 236 23.40 -15.70 -3.27
CA ILE A 236 22.69 -16.63 -2.37
C ILE A 236 23.47 -17.95 -2.19
N ASN A 237 24.11 -18.46 -3.24
CA ASN A 237 24.91 -19.69 -3.17
C ASN A 237 26.22 -19.51 -2.38
N THR A 238 26.76 -18.29 -2.34
CA THR A 238 27.98 -17.97 -1.57
C THR A 238 27.71 -17.94 -0.06
N ILE A 239 26.48 -17.60 0.35
CA ILE A 239 26.05 -17.57 1.76
C ILE A 239 25.80 -19.00 2.31
N LEU A 240 25.59 -19.99 1.44
CA LEU A 240 25.18 -21.35 1.83
C LEU A 240 26.28 -22.42 1.74
N ASN A 241 27.52 -22.04 1.42
CA ASN A 241 28.64 -22.99 1.30
C ASN A 241 29.55 -22.95 2.56
N PRO A 242 29.64 -24.02 3.37
CA PRO A 242 30.33 -23.97 4.66
C PRO A 242 31.86 -24.23 4.56
N SER A 243 32.50 -23.95 3.43
CA SER A 243 33.93 -24.26 3.24
C SER A 243 34.68 -23.23 2.40
N SER A 244 34.88 -22.04 2.97
CA SER A 244 36.06 -21.22 2.69
C SER A 244 36.20 -20.11 3.74
N ASN A 245 37.27 -20.19 4.54
CA ASN A 245 37.71 -19.11 5.42
C ASN A 245 38.05 -17.86 4.58
N PHE A 246 37.48 -16.71 4.90
CA PHE A 246 38.16 -15.46 5.32
C PHE A 246 37.17 -14.28 5.35
N LYS A 247 36.85 -13.82 6.57
CA LYS A 247 36.95 -12.41 6.99
C LYS A 247 36.14 -11.34 6.22
N VAL A 248 34.83 -11.50 6.02
CA VAL A 248 33.91 -10.35 5.80
C VAL A 248 32.48 -10.65 6.30
N ILE A 249 32.24 -11.03 7.56
CA ILE A 249 30.86 -10.97 8.10
C ILE A 249 30.92 -10.67 9.60
N GLN A 250 30.95 -9.38 9.94
CA GLN A 250 30.61 -8.93 11.28
C GLN A 250 29.75 -7.66 11.19
N GLU A 251 28.67 -7.70 10.39
CA GLU A 251 27.64 -6.64 10.45
C GLU A 251 26.23 -7.05 9.92
N VAL A 252 25.99 -8.32 9.58
CA VAL A 252 24.67 -8.82 9.12
C VAL A 252 24.02 -9.79 10.12
N ASN A 253 24.44 -9.76 11.38
CA ASN A 253 24.08 -10.78 12.38
C ASN A 253 23.03 -10.33 13.41
N ILE A 254 21.95 -9.65 13.00
CA ILE A 254 20.80 -9.42 13.92
C ILE A 254 19.42 -9.68 13.28
N LYS A 255 19.25 -9.75 11.96
CA LYS A 255 17.92 -10.02 11.34
C LYS A 255 17.77 -11.37 10.61
N VAL A 256 18.87 -12.05 10.32
CA VAL A 256 18.87 -13.26 9.48
C VAL A 256 18.49 -14.53 10.27
N ASN A 257 18.67 -14.54 11.59
CA ASN A 257 18.39 -15.74 12.40
C ASN A 257 16.91 -16.13 12.42
N ASN A 258 15.97 -15.16 12.44
CA ASN A 258 14.54 -15.48 12.49
C ASN A 258 14.00 -15.98 11.14
N GLU A 259 14.58 -15.56 10.01
CA GLU A 259 14.18 -16.02 8.67
C GLU A 259 14.82 -17.37 8.29
N ILE A 260 16.06 -17.63 8.72
CA ILE A 260 16.70 -18.94 8.53
C ILE A 260 15.99 -20.02 9.35
N ILE A 261 15.52 -19.72 10.56
CA ILE A 261 14.73 -20.65 11.37
C ILE A 261 13.43 -21.01 10.64
N ALA A 262 12.71 -20.01 10.09
CA ALA A 262 11.49 -20.25 9.32
C ALA A 262 11.75 -21.10 8.06
N LEU A 263 12.85 -20.88 7.34
CA LEU A 263 13.20 -21.67 6.16
C LEU A 263 13.66 -23.10 6.49
N LYS A 264 14.38 -23.29 7.61
CA LYS A 264 14.73 -24.63 8.10
C LYS A 264 13.51 -25.39 8.57
N GLU A 265 12.57 -24.73 9.24
CA GLU A 265 11.28 -25.34 9.63
C GLU A 265 10.44 -25.69 8.41
N ILE A 266 10.34 -24.83 7.40
CA ILE A 266 9.61 -25.12 6.15
C ILE A 266 10.24 -26.31 5.40
N LYS A 267 11.57 -26.42 5.36
CA LYS A 267 12.28 -27.54 4.72
C LYS A 267 12.14 -28.85 5.49
N ASN A 268 12.09 -28.79 6.83
CA ASN A 268 11.77 -29.94 7.66
C ASN A 268 10.30 -30.36 7.54
N ILE A 269 9.38 -29.41 7.40
CA ILE A 269 7.95 -29.69 7.15
C ILE A 269 7.77 -30.32 5.76
N SER A 270 8.46 -29.85 4.72
CA SER A 270 8.33 -30.43 3.37
C SER A 270 8.82 -31.87 3.26
N ASN A 271 9.81 -32.25 4.08
CA ASN A 271 10.32 -33.63 4.13
C ASN A 271 9.45 -34.57 4.97
N SER A 272 8.51 -34.04 5.75
CA SER A 272 7.71 -34.82 6.71
C SER A 272 6.27 -35.08 6.28
N ILE A 273 5.79 -34.51 5.17
CA ILE A 273 4.40 -34.66 4.74
C ILE A 273 4.27 -35.87 3.82
N LYS A 274 3.96 -37.03 4.42
CA LYS A 274 3.18 -38.07 3.74
C LYS A 274 1.83 -37.46 3.34
N VAL A 275 1.59 -37.42 2.03
CA VAL A 275 0.35 -37.17 1.29
C VAL A 275 -0.87 -36.86 2.17
N PHE A 276 -1.09 -35.58 2.48
CA PHE A 276 -2.40 -35.08 2.90
C PHE A 276 -3.19 -34.60 1.68
N ASN A 277 -4.51 -34.74 1.72
CA ASN A 277 -5.44 -34.41 0.64
C ASN A 277 -5.40 -32.90 0.32
N VAL A 278 -4.65 -32.52 -0.72
CA VAL A 278 -3.97 -31.22 -0.86
C VAL A 278 -4.88 -30.00 -1.05
N TYR A 279 -6.16 -30.13 -1.40
CA TYR A 279 -6.95 -28.94 -1.77
C TYR A 279 -7.77 -28.33 -0.63
N GLY A 280 -8.23 -29.11 0.36
CA GLY A 280 -9.10 -28.61 1.43
C GLY A 280 -8.37 -27.74 2.44
N ASP A 281 -7.16 -28.14 2.83
CA ASP A 281 -6.50 -27.56 4.00
C ASP A 281 -5.66 -26.31 3.66
N ILE A 282 -5.17 -26.18 2.42
CA ILE A 282 -4.41 -25.01 1.96
C ILE A 282 -5.29 -23.75 1.86
N LEU A 283 -6.60 -23.91 1.71
CA LEU A 283 -7.57 -22.81 1.80
C LEU A 283 -7.74 -22.26 3.22
N ASN A 284 -7.41 -23.06 4.25
CA ASN A 284 -7.62 -22.71 5.65
C ASN A 284 -6.35 -22.21 6.37
N ILE A 285 -5.17 -22.28 5.75
CA ILE A 285 -3.96 -21.69 6.32
C ILE A 285 -3.96 -20.18 6.10
N LYS A 286 -3.97 -19.39 7.19
CA LYS A 286 -3.79 -17.94 7.16
C LYS A 286 -2.34 -17.58 6.79
N VAL A 287 -1.99 -17.73 5.52
CA VAL A 287 -0.71 -17.27 4.96
C VAL A 287 -0.93 -16.00 4.14
N LYS A 288 0.06 -15.11 4.12
CA LYS A 288 0.02 -13.93 3.23
C LYS A 288 -0.17 -14.37 1.76
N PRO A 289 -0.97 -13.66 0.95
CA PRO A 289 -1.36 -14.08 -0.40
C PRO A 289 -0.19 -14.48 -1.33
N PHE A 290 0.97 -13.83 -1.17
CA PHE A 290 2.17 -14.13 -1.95
C PHE A 290 2.79 -15.49 -1.61
N LEU A 291 2.90 -15.83 -0.32
CA LEU A 291 3.40 -17.13 0.14
C LEU A 291 2.47 -18.26 -0.33
N ARG A 292 1.16 -18.00 -0.32
CA ARG A 292 0.17 -18.94 -0.87
C ARG A 292 0.42 -19.26 -2.34
N LYS A 293 0.79 -18.23 -3.14
CA LYS A 293 1.14 -18.40 -4.56
C LYS A 293 2.41 -19.23 -4.74
N ILE A 294 3.44 -19.00 -3.94
CA ILE A 294 4.70 -19.78 -3.99
C ILE A 294 4.46 -21.24 -3.60
N ILE A 295 3.72 -21.49 -2.52
CA ILE A 295 3.39 -22.85 -2.04
C ILE A 295 2.65 -23.63 -3.13
N ILE A 296 1.65 -23.00 -3.75
CA ILE A 296 0.90 -23.60 -4.86
C ILE A 296 1.82 -23.91 -6.05
N GLN A 297 2.74 -22.99 -6.39
CA GLN A 297 3.67 -23.19 -7.50
C GLN A 297 4.66 -24.34 -7.26
N GLU A 298 5.24 -24.43 -6.07
CA GLU A 298 6.19 -25.50 -5.73
C GLU A 298 5.50 -26.87 -5.62
N GLN A 299 4.31 -26.96 -5.03
CA GLN A 299 3.55 -28.22 -4.99
C GLN A 299 3.06 -28.67 -6.37
N LEU A 300 2.77 -27.73 -7.29
CA LEU A 300 2.46 -28.07 -8.67
C LEU A 300 3.69 -28.60 -9.43
N LYS A 301 4.90 -28.08 -9.18
CA LYS A 301 6.13 -28.64 -9.74
C LYS A 301 6.39 -30.07 -9.25
N ILE A 302 6.21 -30.30 -7.95
CA ILE A 302 6.39 -31.62 -7.33
C ILE A 302 5.37 -32.62 -7.88
N SER A 303 4.08 -32.24 -7.96
CA SER A 303 3.02 -33.15 -8.44
C SER A 303 3.06 -33.43 -9.94
N LEU A 304 3.58 -32.50 -10.75
CA LEU A 304 3.69 -32.68 -12.20
C LEU A 304 5.03 -33.28 -12.65
N ASN A 305 6.02 -33.39 -11.75
CA ASN A 305 7.37 -33.89 -12.03
C ASN A 305 8.02 -33.21 -13.27
N THR A 306 7.81 -31.89 -13.42
CA THR A 306 8.37 -31.11 -14.54
C THR A 306 9.29 -30.00 -14.03
N ASN A 307 10.51 -29.95 -14.60
CA ASN A 307 11.50 -28.90 -14.31
C ASN A 307 11.38 -27.68 -15.24
N SER A 308 10.46 -27.68 -16.20
CA SER A 308 10.31 -26.61 -17.19
C SER A 308 8.86 -26.13 -17.30
N TRP A 309 8.64 -24.83 -17.16
CA TRP A 309 7.34 -24.19 -17.31
C TRP A 309 7.20 -23.47 -18.66
N PRO A 310 5.96 -23.27 -19.16
CA PRO A 310 5.73 -22.58 -20.42
C PRO A 310 6.08 -21.08 -20.32
N LYS A 311 6.60 -20.52 -21.42
CA LYS A 311 7.14 -19.15 -21.47
C LYS A 311 6.05 -18.06 -21.48
N THR A 312 4.77 -18.41 -21.62
CA THR A 312 3.66 -17.44 -21.69
C THR A 312 2.43 -17.86 -20.88
N THR A 313 1.63 -16.88 -20.46
CA THR A 313 0.40 -17.03 -19.67
C THR A 313 -0.68 -17.87 -20.36
N ASN A 314 -0.80 -17.81 -21.68
CA ASN A 314 -1.77 -18.62 -22.43
C ASN A 314 -1.37 -20.11 -22.50
N GLN A 315 -0.08 -20.39 -22.61
CA GLN A 315 0.41 -21.77 -22.54
C GLN A 315 0.23 -22.35 -21.13
N LEU A 316 0.44 -21.52 -20.11
CA LEU A 316 0.20 -21.92 -18.73
C LEU A 316 -1.28 -22.28 -18.45
N GLY A 317 -2.22 -21.45 -18.90
CA GLY A 317 -3.65 -21.75 -18.76
C GLY A 317 -4.02 -23.09 -19.42
N THR A 318 -3.42 -23.37 -20.59
CA THR A 318 -3.67 -24.60 -21.35
C THR A 318 -3.14 -25.84 -20.62
N GLU A 319 -1.93 -25.77 -20.06
CA GLU A 319 -1.32 -26.89 -19.32
C GLU A 319 -2.02 -27.15 -17.97
N ILE A 320 -2.50 -26.10 -17.29
CA ILE A 320 -3.34 -26.24 -16.09
C ILE A 320 -4.65 -26.98 -16.42
N ILE A 321 -5.33 -26.59 -17.52
CA ILE A 321 -6.57 -27.25 -17.94
C ILE A 321 -6.32 -28.72 -18.32
N LYS A 322 -5.21 -29.02 -19.00
CA LYS A 322 -4.82 -30.42 -19.31
C LYS A 322 -4.57 -31.23 -18.05
N ALA A 323 -3.84 -30.68 -17.08
CA ALA A 323 -3.55 -31.35 -15.81
C ALA A 323 -4.82 -31.64 -15.01
N LEU A 324 -5.75 -30.67 -14.94
CA LEU A 324 -7.05 -30.86 -14.28
C LEU A 324 -7.90 -31.95 -14.97
N LYS A 325 -7.96 -31.95 -16.30
CA LYS A 325 -8.67 -32.99 -17.06
C LYS A 325 -8.04 -34.38 -16.89
N LYS A 326 -6.71 -34.47 -16.79
CA LYS A 326 -6.01 -35.73 -16.53
C LYS A 326 -6.31 -36.26 -15.12
N HIS A 327 -6.28 -35.38 -14.11
CA HIS A 327 -6.61 -35.75 -12.74
C HIS A 327 -8.07 -36.18 -12.58
N GLN A 328 -9.00 -35.51 -13.26
CA GLN A 328 -10.42 -35.87 -13.22
C GLN A 328 -10.67 -37.25 -13.86
N ARG A 329 -9.99 -37.58 -14.97
CA ARG A 329 -10.05 -38.92 -15.58
C ARG A 329 -9.47 -40.02 -14.69
N ASN A 330 -8.37 -39.74 -14.00
CA ASN A 330 -7.74 -40.70 -13.10
C ASN A 330 -8.59 -40.97 -11.84
N ASN A 331 -9.34 -39.96 -11.37
CA ASN A 331 -10.25 -40.15 -10.23
C ASN A 331 -11.54 -40.89 -10.64
N LEU A 332 -12.07 -40.66 -11.84
CA LEU A 332 -13.22 -41.39 -12.37
C LEU A 332 -12.94 -42.89 -12.52
N THR A 333 -11.75 -43.24 -13.03
CA THR A 333 -11.30 -44.64 -13.14
C THR A 333 -11.04 -45.28 -11.77
N GLN A 334 -10.68 -44.50 -10.75
CA GLN A 334 -10.59 -45.00 -9.37
C GLN A 334 -11.96 -45.24 -8.73
N SER A 335 -12.97 -44.38 -9.01
CA SER A 335 -14.33 -44.59 -8.51
C SER A 335 -15.05 -45.75 -9.18
N GLU A 336 -14.81 -46.02 -10.47
CA GLU A 336 -15.36 -47.18 -11.18
C GLU A 336 -14.75 -48.50 -10.68
N ASN A 337 -13.48 -48.50 -10.27
CA ASN A 337 -12.85 -49.67 -9.65
C ASN A 337 -13.30 -49.94 -8.20
N LEU A 338 -13.80 -48.93 -7.48
CA LEU A 338 -14.35 -49.08 -6.13
C LEU A 338 -15.81 -49.57 -6.13
N LEU A 339 -16.59 -49.26 -7.18
CA LEU A 339 -17.96 -49.75 -7.33
C LEU A 339 -18.04 -51.25 -7.68
N ASN A 340 -17.00 -51.82 -8.29
CA ASN A 340 -16.92 -53.25 -8.61
C ASN A 340 -16.45 -54.13 -7.43
N TYR A 341 -16.06 -53.54 -6.29
CA TYR A 341 -15.64 -54.28 -5.08
C TYR A 341 -16.71 -54.38 -3.99
N SER A 342 -17.92 -53.87 -4.23
CA SER A 342 -18.99 -53.73 -3.22
C SER A 342 -20.16 -54.71 -3.38
N GLN A 343 -20.05 -55.73 -4.24
CA GLN A 343 -21.15 -56.68 -4.49
C GLN A 343 -20.97 -58.11 -3.95
N ASP A 344 -19.90 -58.44 -3.22
CA ASP A 344 -19.64 -59.86 -2.87
C ASP A 344 -19.55 -60.21 -1.38
N ASP A 345 -19.94 -59.33 -0.45
CA ASP A 345 -19.75 -59.60 1.00
C ASP A 345 -20.98 -59.33 1.89
N THR A 346 -22.14 -59.87 1.52
CA THR A 346 -23.28 -60.04 2.45
C THR A 346 -23.95 -61.42 2.31
N THR A 347 -23.19 -62.49 2.54
CA THR A 347 -23.75 -63.76 3.05
C THR A 347 -22.78 -64.44 4.01
N ARG A 348 -22.94 -64.21 5.33
CA ARG A 348 -22.86 -65.22 6.41
C ARG A 348 -22.80 -64.58 7.80
N ALA A 349 -23.67 -65.11 8.66
CA ALA A 349 -23.74 -65.05 10.12
C ALA A 349 -24.19 -63.73 10.75
#